data_AF-A0A1Q7SFX2-F1
#
_entry.id   AF-A0A1Q7SFX2-F1
#
_cell.length_a   1.000
_cell.length_b   1.000
_cell.length_c   1.000
_cell.angle_alpha   90.00
_cell.angle_beta   90.00
_cell.angle_gamma   90.00
#
_symmetry.space_group_name_H-M   'P 1'
#
loop_
_entity.id
_entity.type
_entity.pdbx_description
1 polymer ?
#
loop_
_entity_poly.entity_id
_entity_poly.type
_entity_poly.pdbx_seq_one_letter_code
_entity_poly.pdbx_strand_id
1 'polypeptide(L)'
;MWWAILVCLGFPAAGWFSPVWADPGVFPEAAPPGATVTISGKGFGQFKTTQDNRVLFNGSPALIQRWEPDLLEVKVPLRATSGPVEVIRGKKRIAVGSFSVQRPTIQAVAPAEAEHGALLQITGAHFGNTAGSKDPNTMFGVNDVLISGVPARIRRWRDDKIEVEIPGNAASGDVIVRLASSDPLPDGSCCRPVEYSVSNAVPLKLLPSIRVDPARGPVGTKVVLFGNGFGPGKAPGDAVLFHGQPATVAQWTDKEVVVHVPLDASSGPLVLKRGETERSLGTFTVVAPVATGLSPTRAPIGTLVRITGENFGFYSESGSTPFSFIDFNKGDNGVTIGGVPAIVYRWHDDKIDVWVPFSVKNGQVVIRRGGTKPKPDGSCCAERGVVSVVAGTFEITTPTVESYSPTAAGLDEIVTITGAHFGDFLKTAEATQSGLNEAGHDFLPTKLGEDIARSEVLFNGVAGMVVSWNDTEIKVRVPRRALFGTGIHEQFFPDLSKGPLVVRRGSWDLLPDGSCCTPKRWVSVVAGEFTIQPKGLPDQGYYNDPGPGRD
;
A
#
# COMPACT_ATOMS: atom_id res chain seq x y z
N MET A 1 78.90 -29.94 44.33
CA MET A 1 78.65 -29.32 45.65
C MET A 1 77.15 -29.26 45.86
N TRP A 2 76.72 -29.66 47.06
CA TRP A 2 75.39 -29.46 47.66
C TRP A 2 74.24 -30.40 47.29
N TRP A 3 73.92 -31.22 48.29
CA TRP A 3 72.65 -31.86 48.59
C TRP A 3 71.50 -30.86 48.72
N ALA A 4 70.27 -31.27 48.41
CA ALA A 4 69.16 -31.31 49.39
C ALA A 4 67.83 -31.84 48.80
N ILE A 5 67.37 -32.95 49.39
CA ILE A 5 65.99 -33.27 49.80
C ILE A 5 64.93 -33.46 48.70
N LEU A 6 64.57 -34.73 48.45
CA LEU A 6 63.17 -35.10 48.23
C LEU A 6 62.81 -36.29 49.12
N VAL A 7 61.69 -36.11 49.81
CA VAL A 7 61.15 -36.92 50.92
C VAL A 7 60.59 -38.25 50.42
N CYS A 8 60.94 -39.33 51.12
CA CYS A 8 60.30 -40.64 51.04
C CYS A 8 58.86 -40.61 51.56
N LEU A 9 58.04 -41.53 51.06
CA LEU A 9 57.04 -42.39 51.75
C LEU A 9 56.04 -42.82 50.65
N GLY A 10 56.05 -44.04 50.16
CA GLY A 10 55.72 -45.24 50.94
C GLY A 10 54.28 -45.60 50.59
N PHE A 11 54.12 -46.52 49.63
CA PHE A 11 52.83 -47.17 49.34
C PHE A 11 52.22 -47.74 50.63
N PRO A 12 50.89 -47.63 50.80
CA PRO A 12 50.14 -48.73 51.37
C PRO A 12 49.10 -49.28 50.38
N ALA A 13 49.07 -50.61 50.42
CA ALA A 13 48.13 -51.58 49.89
C ALA A 13 46.73 -51.09 49.49
N ALA A 14 46.27 -51.69 48.39
CA ALA A 14 44.89 -51.74 47.93
C ALA A 14 43.91 -52.07 49.08
N GLY A 15 43.16 -51.04 49.50
CA GLY A 15 41.87 -51.24 50.15
C GLY A 15 40.85 -51.59 49.09
N TRP A 16 40.30 -52.82 49.16
CA TRP A 16 39.07 -53.18 48.47
C TRP A 16 37.92 -52.32 49.01
N PHE A 17 37.70 -51.17 48.40
CA PHE A 17 36.39 -50.54 48.47
C PHE A 17 35.48 -51.34 47.54
N SER A 18 34.62 -52.17 48.13
CA SER A 18 33.42 -52.67 47.46
C SER A 18 32.76 -51.49 46.75
N PRO A 19 32.41 -51.59 45.46
CA PRO A 19 31.60 -50.55 44.85
C PRO A 19 30.30 -50.49 45.67
N VAL A 20 29.90 -49.32 46.13
CA VAL A 20 28.56 -49.12 46.66
C VAL A 20 27.62 -49.32 45.47
N TRP A 21 26.85 -50.41 45.49
CA TRP A 21 26.01 -50.84 44.36
C TRP A 21 24.72 -50.02 44.37
N ALA A 22 24.45 -49.28 43.29
CA ALA A 22 23.26 -48.45 43.16
C ALA A 22 21.99 -49.33 43.13
N ASP A 23 21.02 -48.99 43.98
CA ASP A 23 19.68 -49.57 43.99
C ASP A 23 18.93 -49.25 42.67
N PRO A 24 17.97 -50.10 42.26
CA PRO A 24 17.13 -49.81 41.10
C PRO A 24 16.42 -48.46 41.27
N GLY A 25 16.51 -47.59 40.27
CA GLY A 25 16.01 -46.22 40.33
C GLY A 25 15.37 -45.77 39.02
N VAL A 26 14.42 -44.85 39.14
CA VAL A 26 13.69 -44.23 38.03
C VAL A 26 14.13 -42.77 37.89
N PHE A 27 14.54 -42.36 36.69
CA PHE A 27 14.98 -41.00 36.42
C PHE A 27 14.44 -40.47 35.07
N PRO A 28 13.85 -39.26 35.03
CA PRO A 28 13.49 -38.44 36.19
C PRO A 28 12.38 -39.10 37.03
N GLU A 29 12.31 -38.76 38.32
CA GLU A 29 11.26 -39.24 39.25
C GLU A 29 9.91 -38.55 39.02
N ALA A 30 9.87 -37.49 38.21
CA ALA A 30 8.65 -36.81 37.83
C ALA A 30 8.75 -36.29 36.40
N ALA A 31 7.72 -36.54 35.60
CA ALA A 31 7.63 -36.05 34.23
C ALA A 31 6.18 -36.10 33.72
N PRO A 32 5.85 -35.35 32.64
CA PRO A 32 4.54 -35.45 32.03
C PRO A 32 4.34 -36.72 31.20
N PRO A 33 3.09 -37.10 30.89
CA PRO A 33 2.78 -38.12 29.89
C PRO A 33 3.53 -37.93 28.58
N GLY A 34 3.98 -39.03 27.97
CA GLY A 34 4.78 -39.02 26.74
C GLY A 34 6.26 -38.66 26.92
N ALA A 35 6.69 -38.26 28.12
CA ALA A 35 8.12 -38.11 28.43
C ALA A 35 8.84 -39.47 28.42
N THR A 36 10.12 -39.47 28.05
CA THR A 36 10.98 -40.66 28.18
C THR A 36 11.57 -40.67 29.58
N VAL A 37 11.43 -41.82 30.26
CA VAL A 37 11.96 -42.08 31.59
C VAL A 37 12.94 -43.25 31.48
N THR A 38 14.10 -43.08 32.11
CA THR A 38 15.14 -44.08 32.21
C THR A 38 15.02 -44.81 33.53
N ILE A 39 15.05 -46.14 33.48
CA ILE A 39 15.06 -46.99 34.67
C ILE A 39 16.37 -47.75 34.66
N SER A 40 17.21 -47.51 35.67
CA SER A 40 18.49 -48.18 35.84
C SER A 40 18.43 -49.15 37.02
N GLY A 41 19.08 -50.29 36.92
CA GLY A 41 19.11 -51.27 38.01
C GLY A 41 19.80 -52.56 37.59
N LYS A 42 19.69 -53.62 38.39
CA LYS A 42 20.18 -54.95 38.00
C LYS A 42 19.03 -55.95 37.97
N GLY A 43 19.19 -56.98 37.15
CA GLY A 43 18.27 -58.12 37.15
C GLY A 43 17.03 -57.93 36.27
N PHE A 44 17.02 -56.96 35.35
CA PHE A 44 16.00 -56.86 34.29
C PHE A 44 16.13 -57.98 33.26
N GLY A 45 17.36 -58.48 33.05
CA GLY A 45 17.64 -59.58 32.12
C GLY A 45 17.31 -59.24 30.66
N GLN A 46 17.36 -60.25 29.78
CA GLN A 46 17.04 -60.04 28.36
C GLN A 46 15.54 -59.91 28.11
N PHE A 47 15.19 -59.08 27.14
CA PHE A 47 13.83 -58.97 26.63
C PHE A 47 13.43 -60.28 25.94
N LYS A 48 12.23 -60.78 26.26
CA LYS A 48 11.64 -61.98 25.62
C LYS A 48 10.41 -61.60 24.81
N THR A 49 9.40 -61.06 25.48
CA THR A 49 8.12 -60.68 24.87
C THR A 49 7.53 -59.50 25.63
N THR A 50 6.62 -58.75 25.01
CA THR A 50 5.89 -57.65 25.66
C THR A 50 4.96 -58.11 26.78
N GLN A 51 4.64 -59.40 26.86
CA GLN A 51 3.87 -60.00 27.96
C GLN A 51 4.74 -60.38 29.15
N ASP A 52 5.93 -60.89 28.88
CA ASP A 52 6.90 -61.24 29.91
C ASP A 52 7.64 -60.01 30.45
N ASN A 53 7.87 -59.00 29.63
CA ASN A 53 8.62 -57.80 29.97
C ASN A 53 7.70 -56.58 29.93
N ARG A 54 7.33 -56.08 31.12
CA ARG A 54 6.44 -54.91 31.26
C ARG A 54 7.01 -53.93 32.26
N VAL A 55 6.71 -52.65 32.07
CA VAL A 55 6.95 -51.60 33.07
C VAL A 55 5.59 -50.99 33.41
N LEU A 56 5.25 -50.93 34.69
CA LEU A 56 3.99 -50.37 35.17
C LEU A 56 4.23 -49.12 36.01
N PHE A 57 3.55 -48.03 35.68
CA PHE A 57 3.46 -46.82 36.50
C PHE A 57 2.15 -46.84 37.28
N ASN A 58 2.22 -47.19 38.57
CA ASN A 58 1.05 -47.39 39.43
C ASN A 58 -0.05 -48.25 38.77
N GLY A 59 0.35 -49.38 38.18
CA GLY A 59 -0.54 -50.29 37.45
C GLY A 59 -0.78 -49.95 35.97
N SER A 60 -0.39 -48.77 35.49
CA SER A 60 -0.55 -48.38 34.07
C SER A 60 0.63 -48.86 33.23
N PRO A 61 0.41 -49.66 32.17
CA PRO A 61 1.49 -50.19 31.35
C PRO A 61 2.16 -49.10 30.52
N ALA A 62 3.48 -49.02 30.61
CA ALA A 62 4.31 -48.13 29.81
C ALA A 62 4.76 -48.77 28.51
N LEU A 63 4.91 -47.93 27.50
CA LEU A 63 5.52 -48.34 26.26
C LEU A 63 7.04 -48.39 26.44
N ILE A 64 7.62 -49.54 26.13
CA ILE A 64 9.07 -49.77 26.21
C ILE A 64 9.72 -49.33 24.90
N GLN A 65 10.68 -48.41 24.98
CA GLN A 65 11.50 -47.98 23.84
C GLN A 65 12.79 -48.78 23.74
N ARG A 66 13.39 -49.11 24.89
CA ARG A 66 14.63 -49.86 24.99
C ARG A 66 14.62 -50.75 26.22
N TRP A 67 15.11 -51.98 26.07
CA TRP A 67 15.25 -52.93 27.16
C TRP A 67 16.62 -53.58 27.14
N GLU A 68 17.44 -53.26 28.14
CA GLU A 68 18.74 -53.85 28.40
C GLU A 68 18.76 -54.50 29.80
N PRO A 69 19.74 -55.38 30.10
CA PRO A 69 19.79 -56.09 31.37
C PRO A 69 19.85 -55.21 32.63
N ASP A 70 20.33 -53.98 32.48
CA ASP A 70 20.57 -52.99 33.53
C ASP A 70 20.00 -51.57 33.24
N LEU A 71 19.43 -51.36 32.05
CA LEU A 71 18.88 -50.06 31.62
C LEU A 71 17.60 -50.24 30.79
N LEU A 72 16.55 -49.51 31.14
CA LEU A 72 15.31 -49.45 30.37
C LEU A 72 15.01 -48.00 30.00
N GLU A 73 14.49 -47.77 28.79
CA GLU A 73 13.90 -46.49 28.40
C GLU A 73 12.44 -46.72 28.08
N VAL A 74 11.54 -46.02 28.76
CA VAL A 74 10.10 -46.16 28.63
C VAL A 74 9.42 -44.81 28.46
N LYS A 75 8.24 -44.80 27.86
CA LYS A 75 7.37 -43.62 27.79
C LYS A 75 6.38 -43.61 28.94
N VAL A 76 6.21 -42.46 29.59
CA VAL A 76 5.19 -42.27 30.62
C VAL A 76 3.80 -42.44 29.98
N PRO A 77 2.97 -43.39 30.44
CA PRO A 77 1.63 -43.60 29.91
C PRO A 77 0.72 -42.39 30.11
N LEU A 78 -0.26 -42.20 29.24
CA LEU A 78 -1.23 -41.10 29.35
C LEU A 78 -2.10 -41.21 30.61
N ARG A 79 -2.49 -42.43 30.96
CA ARG A 79 -3.35 -42.73 32.12
C ARG A 79 -2.57 -43.03 33.40
N ALA A 80 -1.24 -42.87 33.37
CA ALA A 80 -0.42 -43.06 34.55
C ALA A 80 -0.90 -42.14 35.69
N THR A 81 -0.83 -42.65 36.92
CA THR A 81 -1.04 -41.88 38.14
C THR A 81 0.23 -41.93 38.98
N SER A 82 0.44 -40.93 39.83
CA SER A 82 1.60 -40.91 40.72
C SER A 82 1.56 -42.10 41.68
N GLY A 83 2.69 -42.77 41.86
CA GLY A 83 2.77 -43.99 42.66
C GLY A 83 3.99 -44.84 42.35
N PRO A 84 4.02 -46.12 42.78
CA PRO A 84 5.16 -47.01 42.58
C PRO A 84 5.36 -47.36 41.10
N VAL A 85 6.62 -47.49 40.70
CA VAL A 85 7.02 -48.04 39.40
C VAL A 85 7.53 -49.46 39.59
N GLU A 86 6.99 -50.39 38.79
CA GLU A 86 7.34 -51.80 38.82
C GLU A 86 7.83 -52.27 37.47
N VAL A 87 8.93 -53.01 37.45
CA VAL A 87 9.40 -53.78 36.29
C VAL A 87 8.98 -55.23 36.48
N ILE A 88 8.19 -55.76 35.54
CA ILE A 88 7.76 -57.14 35.50
C ILE A 88 8.63 -57.91 34.52
N ARG A 89 9.16 -59.05 34.99
CA ARG A 89 9.87 -60.05 34.19
C ARG A 89 9.30 -61.44 34.46
N GLY A 90 8.45 -61.93 33.58
CA GLY A 90 7.68 -63.16 33.77
C GLY A 90 6.88 -63.08 35.07
N LYS A 91 7.21 -63.94 36.05
CA LYS A 91 6.57 -63.95 37.38
C LYS A 91 7.24 -63.01 38.41
N LYS A 92 8.40 -62.43 38.10
CA LYS A 92 9.13 -61.56 39.03
C LYS A 92 8.67 -60.11 38.87
N ARG A 93 8.41 -59.43 39.99
CA ARG A 93 8.16 -57.99 40.07
C ARG A 93 9.34 -57.34 40.79
N ILE A 94 9.87 -56.29 40.20
CA ILE A 94 11.01 -55.52 40.72
C ILE A 94 10.51 -54.10 40.94
N ALA A 95 10.42 -53.65 42.19
CA ALA A 95 10.12 -52.27 42.49
C ALA A 95 11.36 -51.41 42.16
N VAL A 96 11.15 -50.29 41.46
CA VAL A 96 12.23 -49.41 41.00
C VAL A 96 12.11 -47.96 41.50
N GLY A 97 11.17 -47.72 42.43
CA GLY A 97 10.95 -46.42 43.07
C GLY A 97 9.51 -45.93 42.94
N SER A 98 9.28 -44.66 43.26
CA SER A 98 8.02 -43.95 43.03
C SER A 98 8.18 -42.90 41.94
N PHE A 99 7.12 -42.64 41.19
CA PHE A 99 7.09 -41.64 40.13
C PHE A 99 5.91 -40.69 40.30
N SER A 100 6.12 -39.41 40.03
CA SER A 100 5.08 -38.38 40.08
C SER A 100 4.69 -37.92 38.68
N VAL A 101 3.43 -38.12 38.30
CA VAL A 101 2.92 -37.72 36.99
C VAL A 101 2.61 -36.22 37.01
N GLN A 102 3.33 -35.46 36.19
CA GLN A 102 3.13 -34.02 36.05
C GLN A 102 2.17 -33.73 34.89
N ARG A 103 1.39 -32.65 34.99
CA ARG A 103 0.51 -32.21 33.89
C ARG A 103 0.97 -30.85 33.38
N PRO A 104 0.95 -30.62 32.06
CA PRO A 104 1.34 -29.34 31.49
C PRO A 104 0.43 -28.25 32.06
N THR A 105 1.02 -27.16 32.55
CA THR A 105 0.27 -26.04 33.13
C THR A 105 0.79 -24.74 32.55
N ILE A 106 -0.10 -23.94 31.97
CA ILE A 106 0.20 -22.59 31.49
C ILE A 106 0.01 -21.62 32.65
N GLN A 107 1.07 -20.90 32.99
CA GLN A 107 1.02 -19.83 33.99
C GLN A 107 0.61 -18.51 33.35
N ALA A 108 1.19 -18.17 32.20
CA ALA A 108 0.88 -16.94 31.49
C ALA A 108 1.17 -17.04 29.98
N VAL A 109 0.49 -16.21 29.21
CA VAL A 109 0.77 -15.95 27.80
C VAL A 109 1.13 -14.48 27.64
N ALA A 110 2.18 -14.20 26.87
CA ALA A 110 2.70 -12.87 26.65
C ALA A 110 3.02 -12.65 25.16
N PRO A 111 2.47 -11.60 24.53
CA PRO A 111 1.47 -10.68 25.07
C PRO A 111 0.07 -11.34 25.22
N ALA A 112 -0.77 -10.81 26.11
CA ALA A 112 -2.16 -11.26 26.28
C ALA A 112 -3.12 -10.74 25.17
N GLU A 113 -2.68 -9.71 24.45
CA GLU A 113 -3.34 -9.24 23.22
C GLU A 113 -2.29 -9.14 22.10
N ALA A 114 -2.58 -9.69 20.93
CA ALA A 114 -1.64 -9.70 19.79
C ALA A 114 -2.35 -9.73 18.45
N GLU A 115 -1.64 -9.32 17.40
CA GLU A 115 -2.06 -9.52 16.01
C GLU A 115 -1.67 -10.92 15.51
N HIS A 116 -2.32 -11.36 14.45
CA HIS A 116 -1.92 -12.54 13.70
C HIS A 116 -0.46 -12.44 13.23
N GLY A 117 0.26 -13.56 13.22
CA GLY A 117 1.69 -13.62 12.86
C GLY A 117 2.66 -13.12 13.95
N ALA A 118 2.17 -12.53 15.04
CA ALA A 118 3.03 -12.17 16.16
C ALA A 118 3.59 -13.40 16.87
N LEU A 119 4.75 -13.22 17.54
CA LEU A 119 5.33 -14.24 18.42
C LEU A 119 4.61 -14.20 19.77
N LEU A 120 4.06 -15.34 20.16
CA LEU A 120 3.44 -15.57 21.45
C LEU A 120 4.39 -16.40 22.33
N GLN A 121 4.72 -15.85 23.50
CA GLN A 121 5.46 -16.55 24.54
C GLN A 121 4.47 -17.15 25.55
N ILE A 122 4.61 -18.45 25.80
CA ILE A 122 3.83 -19.21 26.78
C ILE A 122 4.80 -19.62 27.88
N THR A 123 4.56 -19.17 29.11
CA THR A 123 5.32 -19.56 30.30
C THR A 123 4.50 -20.46 31.18
N GLY A 124 5.11 -21.48 31.75
CA GLY A 124 4.42 -22.46 32.57
C GLY A 124 5.35 -23.52 33.12
N ALA A 125 4.82 -24.72 33.32
CA ALA A 125 5.57 -25.85 33.84
C ALA A 125 5.14 -27.15 33.16
N HIS A 126 6.08 -28.11 33.13
CA HIS A 126 5.84 -29.49 32.72
C HIS A 126 5.43 -29.65 31.26
N PHE A 127 5.96 -28.81 30.36
CA PHE A 127 5.77 -28.95 28.92
C PHE A 127 6.68 -30.01 28.28
N GLY A 128 7.67 -30.52 29.02
CA GLY A 128 8.73 -31.36 28.48
C GLY A 128 9.75 -30.57 27.66
N ASN A 129 10.90 -31.17 27.40
CA ASN A 129 12.04 -30.48 26.77
C ASN A 129 11.97 -30.39 25.23
N THR A 130 11.00 -31.03 24.60
CA THR A 130 10.90 -31.09 23.13
C THR A 130 9.46 -31.16 22.67
N ALA A 131 9.19 -30.59 21.50
CA ALA A 131 7.91 -30.75 20.81
C ALA A 131 7.77 -32.13 20.15
N GLY A 132 8.83 -32.93 20.08
CA GLY A 132 8.88 -34.17 19.31
C GLY A 132 9.40 -33.96 17.88
N SER A 133 9.60 -35.06 17.16
CA SER A 133 10.04 -35.03 15.76
C SER A 133 8.87 -34.69 14.84
N LYS A 134 9.10 -33.83 13.83
CA LYS A 134 8.08 -33.46 12.82
C LYS A 134 7.87 -34.52 11.74
N ASP A 135 8.52 -35.67 11.84
CA ASP A 135 8.38 -36.76 10.88
C ASP A 135 6.97 -37.37 11.00
N PRO A 136 6.15 -37.39 9.92
CA PRO A 136 4.80 -37.96 9.93
C PRO A 136 4.78 -39.47 10.21
N ASN A 137 5.91 -40.17 10.10
CA ASN A 137 6.04 -41.58 10.49
C ASN A 137 6.38 -41.76 11.98
N THR A 138 6.43 -40.68 12.77
CA THR A 138 6.65 -40.79 14.21
C THR A 138 5.43 -41.37 14.89
N MET A 139 5.58 -42.62 15.31
CA MET A 139 4.52 -43.43 15.92
C MET A 139 4.05 -42.92 17.30
N PHE A 140 4.72 -41.90 17.86
CA PHE A 140 4.50 -41.39 19.22
C PHE A 140 3.80 -40.03 19.28
N GLY A 141 3.49 -39.43 18.12
CA GLY A 141 2.86 -38.12 18.02
C GLY A 141 3.79 -36.94 18.31
N VAL A 142 3.26 -35.73 18.12
CA VAL A 142 3.99 -34.46 18.25
C VAL A 142 3.23 -33.57 19.23
N ASN A 143 3.93 -32.96 20.18
CA ASN A 143 3.33 -31.98 21.08
C ASN A 143 2.98 -30.73 20.29
N ASP A 144 1.85 -30.12 20.61
CA ASP A 144 1.40 -28.91 19.93
C ASP A 144 0.79 -27.88 20.86
N VAL A 145 0.60 -26.69 20.30
CA VAL A 145 -0.11 -25.58 20.93
C VAL A 145 -1.28 -25.25 20.03
N LEU A 146 -2.48 -25.22 20.59
CA LEU A 146 -3.66 -24.75 19.88
C LEU A 146 -4.03 -23.35 20.38
N ILE A 147 -4.36 -22.47 19.44
CA ILE A 147 -4.94 -21.15 19.69
C ILE A 147 -6.34 -21.17 19.08
N SER A 148 -7.36 -21.16 19.93
CA SER A 148 -8.77 -21.29 19.50
C SER A 148 -9.02 -22.52 18.62
N GLY A 149 -8.36 -23.63 18.96
CA GLY A 149 -8.44 -24.89 18.21
C GLY A 149 -7.55 -24.98 16.96
N VAL A 150 -6.84 -23.91 16.58
CA VAL A 150 -5.94 -23.89 15.43
C VAL A 150 -4.49 -24.18 15.88
N PRO A 151 -3.79 -25.16 15.29
CA PRO A 151 -2.39 -25.44 15.61
C PRO A 151 -1.47 -24.25 15.31
N ALA A 152 -0.74 -23.79 16.32
CA ALA A 152 0.25 -22.74 16.21
C ALA A 152 1.61 -23.29 15.80
N ARG A 153 2.38 -22.49 15.03
CA ARG A 153 3.69 -22.92 14.57
C ARG A 153 4.72 -22.73 15.68
N ILE A 154 5.26 -23.83 16.19
CA ILE A 154 6.30 -23.82 17.22
C ILE A 154 7.61 -23.26 16.66
N ARG A 155 8.16 -22.25 17.32
CA ARG A 155 9.47 -21.64 17.05
C ARG A 155 10.52 -22.15 18.04
N ARG A 156 10.14 -22.27 19.32
CA ARG A 156 11.00 -22.78 20.40
C ARG A 156 10.18 -23.53 21.43
N TRP A 157 10.74 -24.58 22.00
CA TRP A 157 10.11 -25.40 23.04
C TRP A 157 11.10 -25.70 24.17
N ARG A 158 10.66 -25.53 25.41
CA ARG A 158 11.33 -25.91 26.66
C ARG A 158 10.26 -26.31 27.68
N ASP A 159 10.68 -26.93 28.78
CA ASP A 159 9.77 -27.42 29.82
C ASP A 159 8.96 -26.31 30.51
N ASP A 160 9.51 -25.10 30.59
CA ASP A 160 8.93 -23.93 31.27
C ASP A 160 8.50 -22.82 30.31
N LYS A 161 8.90 -22.90 29.03
CA LYS A 161 8.70 -21.83 28.04
C LYS A 161 8.53 -22.36 26.62
N ILE A 162 7.46 -21.94 25.95
CA ILE A 162 7.20 -22.21 24.53
C ILE A 162 7.08 -20.87 23.80
N GLU A 163 7.65 -20.78 22.59
CA GLU A 163 7.45 -19.65 21.67
C GLU A 163 6.77 -20.16 20.40
N VAL A 164 5.61 -19.60 20.07
CA VAL A 164 4.83 -19.95 18.88
C VAL A 164 4.49 -18.73 18.04
N GLU A 165 4.25 -18.92 16.75
CA GLU A 165 3.73 -17.91 15.84
C GLU A 165 2.20 -18.06 15.73
N ILE A 166 1.45 -16.97 15.92
CA ILE A 166 -0.02 -16.96 15.90
C ILE A 166 -0.52 -17.22 14.47
N PRO A 167 -1.33 -18.27 14.21
CA PRO A 167 -1.86 -18.57 12.88
C PRO A 167 -2.72 -17.44 12.32
N GLY A 168 -2.64 -17.18 11.01
CA GLY A 168 -3.41 -16.13 10.32
C GLY A 168 -4.94 -16.31 10.33
N ASN A 169 -5.41 -17.51 10.60
CA ASN A 169 -6.83 -17.88 10.66
C ASN A 169 -7.33 -18.13 12.09
N ALA A 170 -6.51 -17.87 13.12
CA ALA A 170 -6.94 -18.01 14.51
C ALA A 170 -7.96 -16.92 14.88
N ALA A 171 -8.96 -17.28 15.69
CA ALA A 171 -9.85 -16.32 16.34
C ALA A 171 -9.37 -16.02 17.77
N SER A 172 -9.89 -14.96 18.39
CA SER A 172 -9.72 -14.74 19.83
C SER A 172 -10.29 -15.92 20.61
N GLY A 173 -9.60 -16.37 21.65
CA GLY A 173 -10.00 -17.53 22.44
C GLY A 173 -8.84 -18.15 23.19
N ASP A 174 -8.97 -19.43 23.53
CA ASP A 174 -8.09 -20.09 24.48
C ASP A 174 -6.80 -20.62 23.84
N VAL A 175 -5.70 -20.44 24.56
CA VAL A 175 -4.40 -21.08 24.31
C VAL A 175 -4.31 -22.33 25.17
N ILE A 176 -4.02 -23.46 24.53
CA ILE A 176 -3.80 -24.76 25.20
C ILE A 176 -2.53 -25.44 24.67
N VAL A 177 -1.80 -26.09 25.56
CA VAL A 177 -0.64 -26.94 25.24
C VAL A 177 -1.07 -28.39 25.34
N ARG A 178 -0.76 -29.20 24.33
CA ARG A 178 -1.05 -30.63 24.31
C ARG A 178 0.22 -31.44 24.18
N LEU A 179 0.39 -32.40 25.11
CA LEU A 179 1.51 -33.34 25.10
C LEU A 179 1.03 -34.68 24.57
N ALA A 180 1.62 -35.12 23.46
CA ALA A 180 1.30 -36.37 22.81
C ALA A 180 1.83 -37.54 23.65
N SER A 181 0.97 -38.54 23.85
CA SER A 181 1.33 -39.81 24.46
C SER A 181 0.60 -40.93 23.75
N SER A 182 1.26 -42.09 23.66
CA SER A 182 0.70 -43.27 23.04
C SER A 182 0.91 -44.45 23.98
N ASP A 183 -0.21 -44.96 24.49
CA ASP A 183 -0.22 -46.10 25.40
C ASP A 183 0.01 -47.40 24.61
N PRO A 184 0.65 -48.42 25.21
CA PRO A 184 0.77 -49.73 24.58
C PRO A 184 -0.61 -50.38 24.38
N LEU A 185 -0.71 -51.29 23.41
CA LEU A 185 -1.87 -52.16 23.22
C LEU A 185 -2.02 -53.12 24.42
N PRO A 186 -3.19 -53.76 24.62
CA PRO A 186 -3.40 -54.69 25.72
C PRO A 186 -2.41 -55.87 25.74
N ASP A 187 -1.88 -56.24 24.58
CA ASP A 187 -0.83 -57.25 24.44
C ASP A 187 0.59 -56.72 24.71
N GLY A 188 0.73 -55.45 25.10
CA GLY A 188 1.98 -54.75 25.36
C GLY A 188 2.71 -54.31 24.10
N SER A 189 2.19 -54.61 22.90
CA SER A 189 2.77 -54.17 21.64
C SER A 189 2.50 -52.68 21.39
N CYS A 190 3.26 -52.10 20.48
CA CYS A 190 3.10 -50.71 20.07
C CYS A 190 2.10 -50.59 18.91
N CYS A 191 1.24 -49.57 18.85
CA CYS A 191 0.86 -48.61 19.88
C CYS A 191 -0.60 -48.19 19.61
N ARG A 192 -1.33 -47.77 20.66
CA ARG A 192 -2.67 -47.18 20.48
C ARG A 192 -2.58 -45.83 19.73
N PRO A 193 -3.66 -45.37 19.09
CA PRO A 193 -3.69 -44.02 18.51
C PRO A 193 -3.22 -42.96 19.51
N VAL A 194 -2.47 -41.98 19.02
CA VAL A 194 -1.93 -40.89 19.86
C VAL A 194 -3.09 -40.14 20.52
N GLU A 195 -3.00 -40.00 21.83
CA GLU A 195 -3.89 -39.18 22.65
C GLU A 195 -3.06 -38.07 23.32
N TYR A 196 -3.73 -37.08 23.94
CA TYR A 196 -3.07 -35.88 24.45
C TYR A 196 -3.36 -35.63 25.93
N SER A 197 -2.31 -35.29 26.69
CA SER A 197 -2.44 -34.61 27.98
C SER A 197 -2.56 -33.11 27.72
N VAL A 198 -3.66 -32.49 28.14
CA VAL A 198 -4.00 -31.10 27.83
C VAL A 198 -3.79 -30.21 29.06
N SER A 199 -3.24 -29.02 28.85
CA SER A 199 -3.08 -28.01 29.90
C SER A 199 -4.40 -27.32 30.29
N ASN A 200 -4.35 -26.44 31.29
CA ASN A 200 -5.37 -25.41 31.44
C ASN A 200 -5.43 -24.49 30.21
N ALA A 201 -6.57 -23.83 30.04
CA ALA A 201 -6.81 -22.81 29.03
C ALA A 201 -6.44 -21.42 29.57
N VAL A 202 -5.76 -20.62 28.74
CA VAL A 202 -5.48 -19.20 29.03
C VAL A 202 -5.99 -18.34 27.87
N PRO A 203 -6.80 -17.31 28.11
CA PRO A 203 -7.38 -16.51 27.04
C PRO A 203 -6.33 -15.64 26.35
N LEU A 204 -6.45 -15.54 25.02
CA LEU A 204 -5.68 -14.64 24.15
C LEU A 204 -6.65 -13.83 23.29
N LYS A 205 -6.52 -12.50 23.34
CA LYS A 205 -7.29 -11.59 22.50
C LYS A 205 -6.51 -11.27 21.23
N LEU A 206 -7.07 -11.61 20.08
CA LEU A 206 -6.49 -11.29 18.79
C LEU A 206 -7.02 -9.95 18.28
N LEU A 207 -6.10 -9.04 17.98
CA LEU A 207 -6.40 -7.75 17.39
C LEU A 207 -6.55 -7.91 15.87
N PRO A 208 -7.58 -7.34 15.24
CA PRO A 208 -7.72 -7.38 13.79
C PRO A 208 -6.57 -6.62 13.12
N SER A 209 -5.92 -7.18 12.11
CA SER A 209 -4.87 -6.48 11.36
C SER A 209 -5.42 -5.23 10.67
N ILE A 210 -4.66 -4.13 10.73
CA ILE A 210 -4.99 -2.86 10.07
C ILE A 210 -3.86 -2.53 9.10
N ARG A 211 -4.18 -2.41 7.81
CA ARG A 211 -3.24 -1.98 6.77
C ARG A 211 -3.39 -0.48 6.54
N VAL A 212 -2.27 0.25 6.60
CA VAL A 212 -2.22 1.69 6.33
C VAL A 212 -1.65 1.92 4.94
N ASP A 213 -2.32 2.72 4.12
CA ASP A 213 -1.89 3.00 2.75
C ASP A 213 -2.28 4.44 2.32
N PRO A 214 -1.32 5.29 1.91
CA PRO A 214 0.13 5.08 1.97
C PRO A 214 0.68 5.24 3.40
N ALA A 215 1.90 4.74 3.64
CA ALA A 215 2.63 4.93 4.92
C ALA A 215 3.50 6.21 4.94
N ARG A 216 3.46 6.99 3.86
CA ARG A 216 4.19 8.26 3.72
C ARG A 216 3.46 9.22 2.80
N GLY A 217 3.68 10.51 2.97
CA GLY A 217 3.14 11.53 2.07
C GLY A 217 3.26 12.95 2.63
N PRO A 218 3.09 13.97 1.78
CA PRO A 218 3.04 15.35 2.23
C PRO A 218 1.74 15.68 2.98
N VAL A 219 1.68 16.88 3.52
CA VAL A 219 0.44 17.46 4.07
C VAL A 219 -0.71 17.33 3.07
N GLY A 220 -1.89 17.00 3.60
CA GLY A 220 -3.11 16.81 2.82
C GLY A 220 -3.22 15.47 2.11
N THR A 221 -2.23 14.57 2.20
CA THR A 221 -2.35 13.23 1.60
C THR A 221 -3.49 12.45 2.23
N LYS A 222 -4.36 11.85 1.41
CA LYS A 222 -5.33 10.84 1.85
C LYS A 222 -4.62 9.56 2.26
N VAL A 223 -4.89 9.14 3.50
CA VAL A 223 -4.42 7.89 4.09
C VAL A 223 -5.63 7.04 4.41
N VAL A 224 -5.61 5.79 3.94
CA VAL A 224 -6.67 4.82 4.14
C VAL A 224 -6.18 3.72 5.08
N LEU A 225 -6.95 3.48 6.13
CA LEU A 225 -6.78 2.38 7.06
C LEU A 225 -7.79 1.29 6.67
N PHE A 226 -7.29 0.16 6.18
CA PHE A 226 -8.09 -1.01 5.83
C PHE A 226 -8.06 -2.01 6.98
N GLY A 227 -9.23 -2.50 7.40
CA GLY A 227 -9.35 -3.45 8.51
C GLY A 227 -10.77 -3.98 8.64
N ASN A 228 -11.10 -4.51 9.82
CA ASN A 228 -12.47 -4.86 10.21
C ASN A 228 -12.70 -4.44 11.67
N GLY A 229 -13.96 -4.24 12.05
CA GLY A 229 -14.33 -3.91 13.43
C GLY A 229 -14.09 -2.44 13.80
N PHE A 230 -14.02 -1.54 12.81
CA PHE A 230 -14.03 -0.10 13.08
C PHE A 230 -15.42 0.40 13.49
N GLY A 231 -16.48 -0.36 13.26
CA GLY A 231 -17.86 0.04 13.52
C GLY A 231 -18.45 0.92 12.40
N PRO A 232 -19.79 1.13 12.41
CA PRO A 232 -20.50 1.73 11.28
C PRO A 232 -20.23 3.23 11.07
N GLY A 233 -19.54 3.89 12.00
CA GLY A 233 -19.19 5.30 11.92
C GLY A 233 -18.29 5.73 13.08
N LYS A 234 -17.78 6.95 13.00
CA LYS A 234 -16.89 7.55 14.00
C LYS A 234 -17.67 7.88 15.27
N ALA A 235 -17.29 7.30 16.41
CA ALA A 235 -17.87 7.65 17.71
C ALA A 235 -17.19 8.91 18.32
N PRO A 236 -17.81 9.59 19.30
CA PRO A 236 -17.14 10.61 20.10
C PRO A 236 -15.87 10.04 20.77
N GLY A 237 -14.76 10.79 20.69
CA GLY A 237 -13.46 10.35 21.22
C GLY A 237 -12.63 9.48 20.27
N ASP A 238 -13.22 8.93 19.20
CA ASP A 238 -12.47 8.23 18.16
C ASP A 238 -11.63 9.23 17.34
N ALA A 239 -10.37 8.89 17.05
CA ALA A 239 -9.48 9.73 16.26
C ALA A 239 -8.37 8.90 15.59
N VAL A 240 -7.77 9.46 14.55
CA VAL A 240 -6.48 9.00 14.03
C VAL A 240 -5.46 10.10 14.32
N LEU A 241 -4.33 9.74 14.93
CA LEU A 241 -3.31 10.68 15.37
C LEU A 241 -2.01 10.46 14.59
N PHE A 242 -1.49 11.51 13.96
CA PHE A 242 -0.15 11.54 13.36
C PHE A 242 0.82 12.18 14.35
N HIS A 243 1.69 11.39 14.98
CA HIS A 243 2.61 11.85 16.03
C HIS A 243 1.88 12.67 17.11
N GLY A 244 0.74 12.14 17.60
CA GLY A 244 -0.11 12.79 18.60
C GLY A 244 -1.03 13.90 18.08
N GLN A 245 -0.89 14.33 16.81
CA GLN A 245 -1.77 15.35 16.22
C GLN A 245 -3.00 14.72 15.55
N PRO A 246 -4.23 15.16 15.88
CA PRO A 246 -5.44 14.61 15.30
C PRO A 246 -5.55 14.92 13.80
N ALA A 247 -5.96 13.92 13.03
CA ALA A 247 -6.24 14.01 11.60
C ALA A 247 -7.69 14.38 11.33
N THR A 248 -7.95 15.00 10.19
CA THR A 248 -9.32 15.15 9.69
C THR A 248 -9.81 13.82 9.11
N VAL A 249 -10.93 13.31 9.63
CA VAL A 249 -11.59 12.09 9.15
C VAL A 249 -12.54 12.45 8.02
N ALA A 250 -12.31 11.90 6.83
CA ALA A 250 -13.17 12.05 5.65
C ALA A 250 -14.25 10.96 5.59
N GLN A 251 -13.88 9.72 5.97
CA GLN A 251 -14.81 8.60 6.01
C GLN A 251 -14.48 7.66 7.17
N TRP A 252 -15.52 7.07 7.76
CA TRP A 252 -15.40 6.02 8.75
C TRP A 252 -16.49 4.97 8.52
N THR A 253 -16.08 3.74 8.26
CA THR A 253 -16.95 2.57 8.09
C THR A 253 -16.33 1.39 8.82
N ASP A 254 -17.05 0.26 8.91
CA ASP A 254 -16.54 -0.91 9.64
C ASP A 254 -15.24 -1.49 9.04
N LYS A 255 -15.02 -1.27 7.75
CA LYS A 255 -13.88 -1.83 7.00
C LYS A 255 -12.78 -0.83 6.65
N GLU A 256 -13.14 0.46 6.61
CA GLU A 256 -12.25 1.51 6.10
C GLU A 256 -12.41 2.79 6.89
N VAL A 257 -11.28 3.38 7.25
CA VAL A 257 -11.19 4.76 7.79
C VAL A 257 -10.29 5.57 6.87
N VAL A 258 -10.79 6.70 6.39
CA VAL A 258 -10.09 7.61 5.49
C VAL A 258 -9.80 8.90 6.23
N VAL A 259 -8.53 9.29 6.28
CA VAL A 259 -8.07 10.52 6.93
C VAL A 259 -7.11 11.29 6.04
N HIS A 260 -6.93 12.57 6.34
CA HIS A 260 -5.93 13.41 5.67
C HIS A 260 -4.78 13.76 6.61
N VAL A 261 -3.56 13.79 6.08
CA VAL A 261 -2.37 14.25 6.83
C VAL A 261 -2.58 15.73 7.23
N PRO A 262 -2.57 16.07 8.54
CA PRO A 262 -2.86 17.43 9.00
C PRO A 262 -1.73 18.43 8.69
N LEU A 263 -2.03 19.73 8.77
CA LEU A 263 -1.12 20.83 8.39
C LEU A 263 0.24 20.79 9.13
N ASP A 264 0.22 20.44 10.41
CA ASP A 264 1.41 20.42 11.29
C ASP A 264 1.86 18.98 11.60
N ALA A 265 1.53 18.03 10.72
CA ALA A 265 1.95 16.65 10.90
C ALA A 265 3.48 16.55 10.88
N SER A 266 4.02 15.71 11.76
CA SER A 266 5.43 15.34 11.75
C SER A 266 5.58 13.83 11.61
N SER A 267 6.73 13.38 11.10
CA SER A 267 7.03 11.95 11.00
C SER A 267 7.05 11.30 12.37
N GLY A 268 6.41 10.14 12.52
CA GLY A 268 6.33 9.44 13.80
C GLY A 268 5.17 8.45 13.89
N PRO A 269 4.81 8.03 15.11
CA PRO A 269 3.77 7.02 15.31
C PRO A 269 2.42 7.45 14.72
N LEU A 270 1.82 6.57 13.92
CA LEU A 270 0.42 6.66 13.53
C LEU A 270 -0.42 5.87 14.53
N VAL A 271 -1.42 6.48 15.13
CA VAL A 271 -2.22 5.88 16.20
C VAL A 271 -3.70 5.93 15.84
N LEU A 272 -4.39 4.81 15.99
CA LEU A 272 -5.85 4.75 16.02
C LEU A 272 -6.32 4.81 17.46
N LYS A 273 -7.07 5.85 17.79
CA LYS A 273 -7.70 6.04 19.10
C LYS A 273 -9.17 5.64 19.03
N ARG A 274 -9.58 4.77 19.96
CA ARG A 274 -10.96 4.32 20.17
C ARG A 274 -11.36 4.60 21.62
N GLY A 275 -12.04 5.71 21.86
CA GLY A 275 -12.28 6.22 23.22
C GLY A 275 -10.98 6.40 24.00
N GLU A 276 -10.82 5.68 25.11
CA GLU A 276 -9.61 5.70 25.95
C GLU A 276 -8.52 4.72 25.49
N THR A 277 -8.78 3.90 24.48
CA THR A 277 -7.80 2.92 23.98
C THR A 277 -7.05 3.48 22.77
N GLU A 278 -5.73 3.40 22.79
CA GLU A 278 -4.87 3.80 21.69
C GLU A 278 -4.08 2.61 21.15
N ARG A 279 -4.10 2.44 19.82
CA ARG A 279 -3.35 1.41 19.12
C ARG A 279 -2.40 2.04 18.12
N SER A 280 -1.10 1.77 18.26
CA SER A 280 -0.11 2.16 17.26
C SER A 280 -0.23 1.27 16.02
N LEU A 281 -0.26 1.89 14.85
CA LEU A 281 -0.36 1.24 13.53
C LEU A 281 0.98 1.26 12.78
N GLY A 282 2.08 1.60 13.47
CA GLY A 282 3.40 1.81 12.88
C GLY A 282 3.79 3.29 12.81
N THR A 283 4.74 3.60 11.92
CA THR A 283 5.27 4.95 11.72
C THR A 283 4.82 5.50 10.37
N PHE A 284 4.28 6.72 10.36
CA PHE A 284 4.01 7.48 9.14
C PHE A 284 5.14 8.47 8.88
N THR A 285 5.61 8.54 7.63
CA THR A 285 6.66 9.49 7.23
C THR A 285 6.06 10.70 6.51
N VAL A 286 6.07 11.85 7.17
CA VAL A 286 5.66 13.12 6.57
C VAL A 286 6.83 13.67 5.76
N VAL A 287 6.59 13.95 4.48
CA VAL A 287 7.58 14.48 3.54
C VAL A 287 7.19 15.88 3.07
N ALA A 288 8.19 16.74 2.84
CA ALA A 288 7.94 18.05 2.22
C ALA A 288 8.01 17.91 0.69
N PRO A 289 7.12 18.54 -0.08
CA PRO A 289 7.25 18.58 -1.53
C PRO A 289 8.51 19.35 -1.93
N VAL A 290 9.22 18.87 -2.93
CA VAL A 290 10.46 19.50 -3.44
C VAL A 290 10.33 19.67 -4.95
N ALA A 291 10.46 20.90 -5.44
CA ALA A 291 10.54 21.16 -6.87
C ALA A 291 11.99 21.17 -7.33
N THR A 292 12.30 20.43 -8.39
CA THR A 292 13.64 20.30 -8.97
C THR A 292 13.77 20.96 -10.34
N GLY A 293 12.66 21.19 -11.05
CA GLY A 293 12.70 21.79 -12.38
C GLY A 293 11.38 22.40 -12.83
N LEU A 294 11.50 23.35 -13.76
CA LEU A 294 10.39 24.07 -14.39
C LEU A 294 10.71 24.22 -15.88
N SER A 295 9.82 23.74 -16.77
CA SER A 295 10.02 23.83 -18.21
C SER A 295 8.69 23.94 -18.98
N PRO A 296 8.57 24.90 -19.92
CA PRO A 296 9.51 26.00 -20.17
C PRO A 296 9.45 27.06 -19.06
N THR A 297 10.54 27.83 -18.88
CA THR A 297 10.57 28.98 -17.94
C THR A 297 10.01 30.26 -18.55
N ARG A 298 9.79 30.28 -19.87
CA ARG A 298 9.15 31.40 -20.56
C ARG A 298 8.34 30.90 -21.74
N ALA A 299 7.11 31.39 -21.89
CA ALA A 299 6.20 30.97 -22.96
C ALA A 299 4.96 31.87 -23.03
N PRO A 300 4.20 31.86 -24.14
CA PRO A 300 2.93 32.56 -24.23
C PRO A 300 1.82 31.89 -23.40
N ILE A 301 0.69 32.60 -23.25
CA ILE A 301 -0.50 32.06 -22.60
C ILE A 301 -0.96 30.74 -23.24
N GLY A 302 -1.62 29.90 -22.44
CA GLY A 302 -2.14 28.61 -22.87
C GLY A 302 -1.07 27.53 -23.10
N THR A 303 0.21 27.84 -22.86
CA THR A 303 1.30 26.84 -22.91
C THR A 303 1.19 25.85 -21.76
N LEU A 304 1.57 24.59 -21.99
CA LEU A 304 1.71 23.59 -20.93
C LEU A 304 3.07 23.76 -20.26
N VAL A 305 3.07 24.08 -18.97
CA VAL A 305 4.26 24.16 -18.14
C VAL A 305 4.37 22.90 -17.30
N ARG A 306 5.53 22.27 -17.36
CA ARG A 306 5.90 21.11 -16.56
C ARG A 306 6.77 21.51 -15.38
N ILE A 307 6.38 21.04 -14.22
CA ILE A 307 7.13 21.13 -12.97
C ILE A 307 7.57 19.70 -12.62
N THR A 308 8.86 19.50 -12.39
CA THR A 308 9.43 18.21 -11.94
C THR A 308 9.87 18.33 -10.49
N GLY A 309 9.84 17.22 -9.75
CA GLY A 309 10.21 17.22 -8.34
C GLY A 309 9.97 15.88 -7.67
N GLU A 310 9.80 15.93 -6.36
CA GLU A 310 9.55 14.78 -5.50
C GLU A 310 8.51 15.13 -4.44
N ASN A 311 7.76 14.12 -3.98
CA ASN A 311 6.83 14.23 -2.86
C ASN A 311 5.71 15.26 -3.06
N PHE A 312 5.29 15.53 -4.30
CA PHE A 312 4.14 16.39 -4.58
C PHE A 312 2.80 15.76 -4.16
N GLY A 313 2.77 14.45 -3.90
CA GLY A 313 1.55 13.68 -3.70
C GLY A 313 0.75 13.50 -5.00
N PHE A 314 -0.30 12.68 -4.94
CA PHE A 314 -1.21 12.48 -6.07
C PHE A 314 -2.43 13.40 -5.94
N TYR A 315 -2.87 13.96 -7.06
CA TYR A 315 -4.03 14.86 -7.13
C TYR A 315 -5.35 14.11 -7.35
N SER A 316 -5.33 12.79 -7.60
CA SER A 316 -6.54 11.98 -7.76
C SER A 316 -7.24 11.72 -6.42
N GLU A 317 -7.72 12.81 -5.83
CA GLU A 317 -8.74 12.87 -4.78
C GLU A 317 -10.01 13.59 -5.32
N SER A 318 -10.07 13.90 -6.63
CA SER A 318 -11.19 14.62 -7.26
C SER A 318 -11.68 14.06 -8.61
N GLY A 319 -11.48 12.76 -8.90
CA GLY A 319 -11.97 12.14 -10.15
C GLY A 319 -12.74 10.85 -9.89
N SER A 320 -13.75 10.55 -10.71
CA SER A 320 -14.71 9.43 -10.63
C SER A 320 -14.07 8.03 -10.60
N THR A 321 -13.34 7.73 -9.52
CA THR A 321 -13.01 6.37 -9.12
C THR A 321 -14.04 5.91 -8.08
N PRO A 322 -14.20 4.59 -7.84
CA PRO A 322 -15.03 4.08 -6.74
C PRO A 322 -14.64 4.62 -5.35
N PHE A 323 -13.46 5.24 -5.23
CA PHE A 323 -12.91 5.88 -4.03
C PHE A 323 -12.83 7.41 -4.14
N SER A 324 -13.59 7.99 -5.08
CA SER A 324 -13.82 9.42 -5.23
C SER A 324 -14.78 9.89 -4.16
N PHE A 325 -14.29 10.11 -2.95
CA PHE A 325 -15.07 10.80 -1.94
C PHE A 325 -15.20 12.26 -2.41
N ILE A 326 -16.44 12.71 -2.64
CA ILE A 326 -16.82 14.06 -3.08
C ILE A 326 -16.49 15.12 -1.98
N ASP A 327 -15.84 14.71 -0.89
CA ASP A 327 -15.60 15.51 0.31
C ASP A 327 -14.28 16.29 0.30
N PHE A 328 -13.44 16.16 -0.74
CA PHE A 328 -12.29 17.05 -0.87
C PHE A 328 -12.84 18.46 -1.06
N ASN A 329 -12.95 19.20 0.06
CA ASN A 329 -12.56 20.59 0.09
C ASN A 329 -11.34 20.65 -0.81
N LYS A 330 -11.40 21.40 -1.90
CA LYS A 330 -10.25 21.85 -2.69
C LYS A 330 -9.25 22.53 -1.75
N GLY A 331 -8.67 21.83 -0.77
CA GLY A 331 -7.75 22.37 0.20
C GLY A 331 -6.62 22.83 -0.66
N ASP A 332 -6.42 24.14 -0.76
CA ASP A 332 -6.02 24.94 -1.93
C ASP A 332 -4.94 24.34 -2.85
N ASN A 333 -5.16 23.11 -3.31
CA ASN A 333 -4.22 22.29 -4.05
C ASN A 333 -4.23 22.86 -5.44
N GLY A 334 -3.11 23.43 -5.82
CA GLY A 334 -3.04 24.15 -7.07
C GLY A 334 -1.64 24.63 -7.34
N VAL A 335 -1.50 25.23 -8.51
CA VAL A 335 -0.29 25.94 -8.87
C VAL A 335 -0.71 27.36 -9.18
N THR A 336 0.09 28.33 -8.74
CA THR A 336 -0.05 29.72 -9.17
C THR A 336 1.17 30.09 -10.02
N ILE A 337 0.95 30.89 -11.06
CA ILE A 337 2.00 31.46 -11.91
C ILE A 337 1.85 32.97 -11.86
N GLY A 338 2.86 33.68 -11.35
CA GLY A 338 2.79 35.14 -11.20
C GLY A 338 1.63 35.60 -10.30
N GLY A 339 1.24 34.78 -9.34
CA GLY A 339 0.10 35.02 -8.44
C GLY A 339 -1.28 34.64 -9.01
N VAL A 340 -1.35 34.13 -10.25
CA VAL A 340 -2.61 33.72 -10.88
C VAL A 340 -2.76 32.20 -10.81
N PRO A 341 -3.90 31.66 -10.34
CA PRO A 341 -4.17 30.23 -10.35
C PRO A 341 -4.10 29.64 -11.77
N ALA A 342 -3.21 28.66 -11.94
CA ALA A 342 -3.04 27.90 -13.17
C ALA A 342 -3.96 26.68 -13.17
N ILE A 343 -4.38 26.26 -14.37
CA ILE A 343 -5.26 25.10 -14.54
C ILE A 343 -4.40 23.84 -14.52
N VAL A 344 -4.59 22.98 -13.53
CA VAL A 344 -3.87 21.71 -13.42
C VAL A 344 -4.35 20.76 -14.51
N TYR A 345 -3.46 20.38 -15.42
CA TYR A 345 -3.72 19.34 -16.43
C TYR A 345 -3.44 17.95 -15.88
N ARG A 346 -2.36 17.81 -15.11
CA ARG A 346 -1.94 16.54 -14.51
C ARG A 346 -1.09 16.78 -13.28
N TRP A 347 -1.24 15.97 -12.25
CA TRP A 347 -0.42 16.06 -11.04
C TRP A 347 -0.19 14.67 -10.45
N HIS A 348 1.08 14.28 -10.46
CA HIS A 348 1.65 13.09 -9.85
C HIS A 348 2.68 13.48 -8.80
N ASP A 349 3.19 12.49 -8.06
CA ASP A 349 4.14 12.69 -6.98
C ASP A 349 5.47 13.34 -7.42
N ASP A 350 5.88 13.13 -8.67
CA ASP A 350 7.15 13.60 -9.25
C ASP A 350 6.96 14.70 -10.32
N LYS A 351 5.72 14.97 -10.73
CA LYS A 351 5.45 15.79 -11.91
C LYS A 351 4.09 16.48 -11.87
N ILE A 352 4.08 17.78 -12.14
CA ILE A 352 2.85 18.57 -12.29
C ILE A 352 2.88 19.28 -13.65
N ASP A 353 1.86 19.05 -14.48
CA ASP A 353 1.64 19.76 -15.74
C ASP A 353 0.48 20.74 -15.56
N VAL A 354 0.70 22.03 -15.82
CA VAL A 354 -0.30 23.09 -15.69
C VAL A 354 -0.37 23.99 -16.92
N TRP A 355 -1.56 24.50 -17.22
CA TRP A 355 -1.75 25.48 -18.30
C TRP A 355 -1.51 26.89 -17.80
N VAL A 356 -0.75 27.67 -18.58
CA VAL A 356 -0.54 29.11 -18.33
C VAL A 356 -1.87 29.87 -18.49
N PRO A 357 -2.41 30.49 -17.42
CA PRO A 357 -3.71 31.17 -17.46
C PRO A 357 -3.66 32.46 -18.29
N PHE A 358 -4.81 33.04 -18.62
CA PHE A 358 -4.87 34.25 -19.45
C PHE A 358 -4.33 35.47 -18.72
N SER A 359 -4.71 35.67 -17.46
CA SER A 359 -4.37 36.85 -16.67
C SER A 359 -2.97 36.80 -16.04
N VAL A 360 -2.15 35.82 -16.42
CA VAL A 360 -0.82 35.56 -15.86
C VAL A 360 0.11 36.78 -15.95
N LYS A 361 1.02 36.91 -15.00
CA LYS A 361 2.09 37.91 -14.98
C LYS A 361 3.45 37.23 -14.83
N ASN A 362 4.52 37.97 -15.10
CA ASN A 362 5.86 37.55 -14.71
C ASN A 362 5.92 37.32 -13.19
N GLY A 363 6.51 36.21 -12.76
CA GLY A 363 6.69 35.95 -11.34
C GLY A 363 6.90 34.48 -11.00
N GLN A 364 6.80 34.18 -9.71
CA GLN A 364 7.06 32.84 -9.22
C GLN A 364 5.98 31.85 -9.66
N VAL A 365 6.42 30.62 -9.90
CA VAL A 365 5.57 29.44 -9.99
C VAL A 365 5.55 28.80 -8.60
N VAL A 366 4.39 28.74 -7.97
CA VAL A 366 4.23 28.25 -6.60
C VAL A 366 3.23 27.11 -6.58
N ILE A 367 3.70 25.93 -6.16
CA ILE A 367 2.89 24.76 -5.86
C ILE A 367 2.28 24.95 -4.48
N ARG A 368 0.99 24.71 -4.34
CA ARG A 368 0.22 24.87 -3.10
C ARG A 368 -0.38 23.52 -2.73
N ARG A 369 -0.15 23.07 -1.50
CA ARG A 369 -0.76 21.88 -0.91
C ARG A 369 -1.61 22.27 0.29
N GLY A 370 -2.92 22.09 0.20
CA GLY A 370 -3.83 22.36 1.30
C GLY A 370 -3.74 21.31 2.41
N GLY A 371 -3.88 21.77 3.64
CA GLY A 371 -3.98 20.92 4.82
C GLY A 371 -5.02 21.48 5.78
N THR A 372 -5.47 20.63 6.69
CA THR A 372 -6.47 20.99 7.69
C THR A 372 -6.01 20.61 9.08
N LYS A 373 -6.52 21.31 10.09
CA LYS A 373 -6.54 20.85 11.47
C LYS A 373 -7.99 20.64 11.91
N PRO A 374 -8.33 19.48 12.46
CA PRO A 374 -9.67 19.26 13.00
C PRO A 374 -9.90 20.11 14.25
N LYS A 375 -11.18 20.34 14.58
CA LYS A 375 -11.59 20.89 15.88
C LYS A 375 -11.29 19.87 17.00
N PRO A 376 -11.30 20.29 18.28
CA PRO A 376 -11.10 19.37 19.42
C PRO A 376 -12.08 18.19 19.47
N ASP A 377 -13.28 18.33 18.89
CA ASP A 377 -14.28 17.26 18.76
C ASP A 377 -14.01 16.27 17.60
N GLY A 378 -12.94 16.50 16.83
CA GLY A 378 -12.54 15.70 15.67
C GLY A 378 -13.30 16.03 14.38
N SER A 379 -14.17 17.05 14.38
CA SER A 379 -14.87 17.50 13.17
C SER A 379 -14.00 18.43 12.31
N CYS A 380 -14.20 18.38 10.98
CA CYS A 380 -13.56 19.31 10.06
C CYS A 380 -14.22 20.69 10.12
N CYS A 381 -13.50 21.80 10.09
CA CYS A 381 -12.07 21.97 10.39
C CYS A 381 -11.92 23.27 11.20
N ALA A 382 -11.00 23.30 12.16
CA ALA A 382 -10.71 24.49 12.97
C ALA A 382 -9.81 25.47 12.20
N GLU A 383 -8.85 24.94 11.46
CA GLU A 383 -7.91 25.72 10.65
C GLU A 383 -7.77 25.06 9.28
N ARG A 384 -7.64 25.89 8.24
CA ARG A 384 -7.23 25.49 6.89
C ARG A 384 -5.97 26.28 6.55
N GLY A 385 -4.97 25.60 6.02
CA GLY A 385 -3.71 26.23 5.64
C GLY A 385 -3.13 25.59 4.39
N VAL A 386 -2.03 26.17 3.92
CA VAL A 386 -1.40 25.76 2.67
C VAL A 386 0.10 25.72 2.86
N VAL A 387 0.69 24.57 2.52
CA VAL A 387 2.13 24.42 2.37
C VAL A 387 2.48 24.83 0.93
N SER A 388 3.38 25.80 0.78
CA SER A 388 3.76 26.35 -0.52
C SER A 388 5.21 26.01 -0.87
N VAL A 389 5.45 25.64 -2.12
CA VAL A 389 6.78 25.32 -2.66
C VAL A 389 7.01 26.11 -3.93
N VAL A 390 8.09 26.88 -3.96
CA VAL A 390 8.47 27.67 -5.14
C VAL A 390 9.19 26.75 -6.13
N ALA A 391 8.61 26.58 -7.33
CA ALA A 391 9.16 25.75 -8.39
C ALA A 391 10.13 26.50 -9.34
N GLY A 392 10.08 27.83 -9.32
CA GLY A 392 10.93 28.68 -10.15
C GLY A 392 10.26 30.01 -10.46
N THR A 393 10.83 30.74 -11.42
CA THR A 393 10.24 31.97 -11.97
C THR A 393 9.83 31.71 -13.41
N PHE A 394 8.64 32.21 -13.79
CA PHE A 394 8.11 32.12 -15.14
C PHE A 394 7.95 33.52 -15.75
N GLU A 395 8.29 33.62 -17.03
CA GLU A 395 8.16 34.85 -17.81
C GLU A 395 7.13 34.68 -18.93
N ILE A 396 6.11 35.54 -18.95
CA ILE A 396 5.10 35.54 -20.00
C ILE A 396 5.66 36.22 -21.25
N THR A 397 5.60 35.53 -22.38
CA THR A 397 6.00 36.09 -23.69
C THR A 397 4.79 36.35 -24.55
N THR A 398 4.86 37.37 -25.41
CA THR A 398 3.83 37.63 -26.42
C THR A 398 4.34 37.11 -27.77
N PRO A 399 3.53 36.34 -28.52
CA PRO A 399 3.91 35.93 -29.86
C PRO A 399 4.22 37.15 -30.73
N THR A 400 5.18 37.01 -31.63
CA THR A 400 5.55 38.04 -32.61
C THR A 400 5.71 37.38 -33.97
N VAL A 401 5.24 38.06 -35.03
CA VAL A 401 5.41 37.59 -36.41
C VAL A 401 6.44 38.49 -37.07
N GLU A 402 7.49 37.89 -37.62
CA GLU A 402 8.54 38.58 -38.36
C GLU A 402 8.24 38.60 -39.85
N SER A 403 7.84 37.45 -40.41
CA SER A 403 7.47 37.35 -41.83
C SER A 403 6.56 36.16 -42.10
N TYR A 404 5.89 36.17 -43.25
CA TYR A 404 5.14 35.03 -43.75
C TYR A 404 5.30 34.91 -45.26
N SER A 405 5.31 33.67 -45.76
CA SER A 405 5.46 33.38 -47.19
C SER A 405 4.72 32.09 -47.57
N PRO A 406 4.04 32.07 -48.73
CA PRO A 406 3.81 33.21 -49.64
C PRO A 406 2.79 34.21 -49.04
N THR A 407 2.70 35.42 -49.60
CA THR A 407 1.66 36.42 -49.22
C THR A 407 0.32 36.20 -49.92
N ALA A 408 0.30 35.31 -50.92
CA ALA A 408 -0.90 34.83 -51.57
C ALA A 408 -0.75 33.36 -51.96
N ALA A 409 -1.77 32.54 -51.71
CA ALA A 409 -1.74 31.11 -52.01
C ALA A 409 -3.15 30.57 -52.32
N GLY A 410 -3.22 29.48 -53.08
CA GLY A 410 -4.48 28.76 -53.33
C GLY A 410 -4.99 28.00 -52.11
N LEU A 411 -6.17 27.39 -52.23
CA LEU A 411 -6.73 26.53 -51.19
C LEU A 411 -5.80 25.33 -50.92
N ASP A 412 -5.67 24.91 -49.65
CA ASP A 412 -4.76 23.87 -49.14
C ASP A 412 -3.25 24.11 -49.33
N GLU A 413 -2.85 25.15 -50.06
CA GLU A 413 -1.44 25.52 -50.16
C GLU A 413 -0.91 25.94 -48.77
N ILE A 414 0.37 25.67 -48.53
CA ILE A 414 1.00 25.88 -47.22
C ILE A 414 1.57 27.30 -47.17
N VAL A 415 1.22 28.03 -46.11
CA VAL A 415 1.83 29.29 -45.72
C VAL A 415 2.74 29.03 -44.54
N THR A 416 3.98 29.49 -44.65
CA THR A 416 4.97 29.45 -43.56
C THR A 416 5.02 30.83 -42.91
N ILE A 417 4.78 30.89 -41.62
CA ILE A 417 4.87 32.08 -40.77
C ILE A 417 6.11 31.90 -39.88
N THR A 418 6.97 32.90 -39.87
CA THR A 418 8.19 32.94 -39.04
C THR A 418 8.09 34.07 -38.03
N GLY A 419 8.68 33.86 -36.87
CA GLY A 419 8.66 34.83 -35.78
C GLY A 419 9.25 34.26 -34.51
N ALA A 420 8.78 34.76 -33.37
CA ALA A 420 9.25 34.31 -32.06
C ALA A 420 8.10 34.19 -31.07
N HIS A 421 8.29 33.35 -30.05
CA HIS A 421 7.38 33.19 -28.91
C HIS A 421 6.01 32.63 -29.28
N PHE A 422 5.93 31.82 -30.33
CA PHE A 422 4.69 31.11 -30.67
C PHE A 422 4.36 29.99 -29.67
N GLY A 423 5.34 29.52 -28.91
CA GLY A 423 5.24 28.35 -28.02
C GLY A 423 5.02 27.04 -28.78
N ASP A 424 4.90 25.95 -28.02
CA ASP A 424 4.59 24.64 -28.59
C ASP A 424 3.14 24.55 -29.08
N PHE A 425 2.93 23.74 -30.13
CA PHE A 425 1.61 23.43 -30.66
C PHE A 425 0.87 22.44 -29.78
N LEU A 426 -0.38 22.77 -29.46
CA LEU A 426 -1.21 21.97 -28.55
C LEU A 426 -2.46 21.54 -29.28
N LYS A 427 -2.42 20.35 -29.89
CA LYS A 427 -3.61 19.67 -30.39
C LYS A 427 -4.09 18.68 -29.34
N THR A 428 -4.72 19.17 -28.27
CA THR A 428 -5.62 18.30 -27.51
C THR A 428 -6.81 18.05 -28.44
N ALA A 429 -6.90 16.84 -28.97
CA ALA A 429 -8.02 16.40 -29.80
C ALA A 429 -9.27 16.32 -28.91
N GLU A 430 -9.91 17.45 -28.65
CA GLU A 430 -11.27 17.49 -28.12
C GLU A 430 -12.16 18.02 -29.23
N ALA A 431 -13.13 17.19 -29.62
CA ALA A 431 -14.01 17.48 -30.73
C ALA A 431 -14.80 18.76 -30.44
N THR A 432 -14.73 19.73 -31.35
CA THR A 432 -15.75 20.77 -31.45
C THR A 432 -17.08 20.05 -31.68
N GLN A 433 -17.92 19.95 -30.66
CA GLN A 433 -19.28 19.45 -30.86
C GLN A 433 -20.02 20.50 -31.68
N SER A 434 -20.57 20.10 -32.83
CA SER A 434 -21.49 20.94 -33.59
C SER A 434 -22.75 21.12 -32.77
N GLY A 435 -22.94 22.29 -32.15
CA GLY A 435 -24.20 22.64 -31.51
C GLY A 435 -25.16 23.17 -32.58
N LEU A 436 -26.32 22.52 -32.75
CA LEU A 436 -27.44 23.12 -33.48
C LEU A 436 -27.92 24.32 -32.65
N ASN A 437 -27.66 25.56 -33.11
CA ASN A 437 -28.33 26.74 -32.57
C ASN A 437 -29.73 26.85 -33.22
N GLU A 438 -30.71 27.39 -32.49
CA GLU A 438 -32.07 27.67 -33.03
C GLU A 438 -32.04 28.52 -34.32
N ALA A 439 -30.97 29.28 -34.55
CA ALA A 439 -30.72 30.09 -35.75
C ALA A 439 -30.34 29.27 -37.02
N GLY A 440 -30.19 27.95 -36.92
CA GLY A 440 -30.01 27.09 -38.10
C GLY A 440 -31.19 27.13 -39.08
N HIS A 441 -32.38 27.53 -38.59
CA HIS A 441 -33.55 27.79 -39.44
C HIS A 441 -33.44 29.07 -40.27
N ASP A 442 -32.56 30.01 -39.92
CA ASP A 442 -32.40 31.33 -40.58
C ASP A 442 -31.20 31.38 -41.55
N PHE A 443 -30.65 30.21 -41.96
CA PHE A 443 -29.45 30.11 -42.82
C PHE A 443 -28.20 30.84 -42.27
N LEU A 444 -28.15 31.10 -40.96
CA LEU A 444 -26.98 31.67 -40.30
C LEU A 444 -25.90 30.58 -40.09
N PRO A 445 -24.61 30.93 -40.06
CA PRO A 445 -23.52 29.97 -39.86
C PRO A 445 -23.72 29.17 -38.57
N THR A 446 -23.53 27.85 -38.64
CA THR A 446 -23.56 26.95 -37.48
C THR A 446 -22.57 27.46 -36.44
N LYS A 447 -23.02 27.66 -35.19
CA LYS A 447 -22.10 27.90 -34.07
C LYS A 447 -21.43 26.57 -33.76
N LEU A 448 -20.14 26.45 -34.11
CA LEU A 448 -19.28 25.43 -33.52
C LEU A 448 -19.36 25.59 -32.00
N GLY A 449 -19.42 24.48 -31.25
CA GLY A 449 -19.35 24.50 -29.78
C GLY A 449 -18.09 25.20 -29.27
N GLU A 450 -17.88 25.26 -27.96
CA GLU A 450 -16.66 25.88 -27.41
C GLU A 450 -15.42 25.27 -28.08
N ASP A 451 -14.76 26.07 -28.93
CA ASP A 451 -13.49 25.70 -29.53
C ASP A 451 -12.50 25.53 -28.37
N ILE A 452 -11.85 24.36 -28.30
CA ILE A 452 -10.88 24.03 -27.25
C ILE A 452 -9.45 24.27 -27.74
N ALA A 453 -9.24 24.56 -29.04
CA ALA A 453 -7.91 24.87 -29.59
C ALA A 453 -7.30 26.07 -28.84
N ARG A 454 -6.09 25.89 -28.29
CA ARG A 454 -5.34 26.95 -27.59
C ARG A 454 -4.47 27.77 -28.53
N SER A 455 -4.46 27.41 -29.82
CA SER A 455 -3.66 28.05 -30.86
C SER A 455 -4.39 27.94 -32.19
N GLU A 456 -4.54 29.06 -32.88
CA GLU A 456 -5.17 29.13 -34.19
C GLU A 456 -4.42 30.09 -35.11
N VAL A 457 -4.44 29.80 -36.41
CA VAL A 457 -4.07 30.76 -37.45
C VAL A 457 -5.31 31.02 -38.28
N LEU A 458 -5.68 32.28 -38.42
CA LEU A 458 -6.87 32.71 -39.15
C LEU A 458 -6.49 33.38 -40.45
N PHE A 459 -7.10 32.93 -41.55
CA PHE A 459 -7.10 33.59 -42.84
C PHE A 459 -8.42 34.34 -42.99
N ASN A 460 -8.39 35.66 -42.85
CA ASN A 460 -9.57 36.51 -42.92
C ASN A 460 -10.74 35.98 -42.05
N GLY A 461 -10.42 35.67 -40.79
CA GLY A 461 -11.38 35.17 -39.80
C GLY A 461 -11.68 33.67 -39.85
N VAL A 462 -11.10 32.90 -40.78
CA VAL A 462 -11.32 31.44 -40.89
C VAL A 462 -10.06 30.68 -40.50
N ALA A 463 -10.21 29.71 -39.61
CA ALA A 463 -9.10 28.89 -39.12
C ALA A 463 -8.49 28.03 -40.24
N GLY A 464 -7.18 28.21 -40.45
CA GLY A 464 -6.37 27.35 -41.30
C GLY A 464 -5.99 26.05 -40.59
N MET A 465 -5.67 25.02 -41.37
CA MET A 465 -5.25 23.74 -40.82
C MET A 465 -3.74 23.77 -40.53
N VAL A 466 -3.36 23.81 -39.25
CA VAL A 466 -1.95 23.77 -38.85
C VAL A 466 -1.31 22.45 -39.27
N VAL A 467 -0.21 22.54 -40.01
CA VAL A 467 0.63 21.43 -40.49
C VAL A 467 1.76 21.16 -39.49
N SER A 468 2.46 22.21 -39.07
CA SER A 468 3.48 22.15 -38.03
C SER A 468 3.54 23.49 -37.30
N TRP A 469 3.92 23.46 -36.02
CA TRP A 469 4.04 24.67 -35.22
C TRP A 469 5.07 24.44 -34.11
N ASN A 470 6.05 25.32 -34.05
CA ASN A 470 7.03 25.44 -32.98
C ASN A 470 7.17 26.92 -32.58
N ASP A 471 8.08 27.23 -31.65
CA ASP A 471 8.22 28.58 -31.09
C ASP A 471 8.58 29.66 -32.12
N THR A 472 9.18 29.29 -33.26
CA THR A 472 9.71 30.23 -34.27
C THR A 472 9.07 30.09 -35.66
N GLU A 473 8.38 29.00 -35.93
CA GLU A 473 7.82 28.69 -37.25
C GLU A 473 6.45 28.00 -37.14
N ILE A 474 5.49 28.47 -37.93
CA ILE A 474 4.16 27.88 -38.11
C ILE A 474 3.95 27.60 -39.60
N LYS A 475 3.63 26.36 -39.95
CA LYS A 475 3.14 25.98 -41.28
C LYS A 475 1.66 25.69 -41.19
N VAL A 476 0.87 26.37 -42.00
CA VAL A 476 -0.59 26.27 -41.99
C VAL A 476 -1.13 26.21 -43.41
N ARG A 477 -2.09 25.32 -43.66
CA ARG A 477 -2.82 25.27 -44.93
C ARG A 477 -3.91 26.31 -44.97
N VAL A 478 -4.00 26.99 -46.10
CA VAL A 478 -5.13 27.88 -46.40
C VAL A 478 -6.44 27.09 -46.33
N PRO A 479 -7.44 27.54 -45.56
CA PRO A 479 -8.68 26.80 -45.36
C PRO A 479 -9.49 26.71 -46.66
N ARG A 480 -10.13 25.56 -46.87
CA ARG A 480 -11.13 25.40 -47.92
C ARG A 480 -12.39 26.17 -47.52
N ARG A 481 -12.66 27.27 -48.22
CA ARG A 481 -13.92 28.02 -48.10
C ARG A 481 -14.35 28.55 -49.45
N ALA A 482 -15.64 28.83 -49.61
CA ALA A 482 -16.09 29.69 -50.68
C ALA A 482 -15.50 31.09 -50.46
N LEU A 483 -14.66 31.54 -51.42
CA LEU A 483 -14.07 32.89 -51.41
C LEU A 483 -15.09 33.95 -51.88
N PHE A 484 -16.13 33.50 -52.55
CA PHE A 484 -17.22 34.31 -53.09
C PHE A 484 -18.55 33.62 -52.77
N GLY A 485 -19.55 34.40 -52.35
CA GLY A 485 -20.97 34.05 -52.34
C GLY A 485 -21.37 32.76 -51.61
N THR A 486 -21.98 32.90 -50.43
CA THR A 486 -22.99 31.93 -49.97
C THR A 486 -24.29 32.65 -49.66
N GLY A 487 -25.21 32.61 -50.64
CA GLY A 487 -26.66 32.68 -50.51
C GLY A 487 -27.31 33.97 -50.00
N ILE A 488 -27.77 34.84 -50.92
CA ILE A 488 -29.17 35.31 -51.13
C ILE A 488 -29.22 35.77 -52.60
N HIS A 489 -30.31 35.53 -53.35
CA HIS A 489 -30.47 36.17 -54.66
C HIS A 489 -30.43 37.69 -54.46
N GLU A 490 -29.57 38.39 -55.21
CA GLU A 490 -29.39 39.86 -55.18
C GLU A 490 -28.57 40.50 -54.03
N GLN A 491 -27.86 39.72 -53.19
CA GLN A 491 -26.92 40.31 -52.21
C GLN A 491 -25.45 39.94 -52.50
N PHE A 492 -24.59 40.96 -52.60
CA PHE A 492 -23.14 40.82 -52.80
C PHE A 492 -22.43 40.73 -51.44
N PHE A 493 -21.82 39.58 -51.14
CA PHE A 493 -20.90 39.46 -50.02
C PHE A 493 -19.55 40.10 -50.39
N PRO A 494 -18.89 40.82 -49.46
CA PRO A 494 -17.57 41.39 -49.71
C PRO A 494 -16.56 40.29 -50.06
N ASP A 495 -15.58 40.60 -50.89
CA ASP A 495 -14.51 39.68 -51.29
C ASP A 495 -13.79 39.11 -50.06
N LEU A 496 -13.96 37.81 -49.81
CA LEU A 496 -13.36 37.12 -48.66
C LEU A 496 -11.95 36.62 -48.97
N SER A 497 -11.47 36.83 -50.20
CA SER A 497 -10.13 36.44 -50.64
C SER A 497 -9.04 37.24 -49.96
N LYS A 498 -9.29 38.51 -49.60
CA LYS A 498 -8.31 39.37 -48.94
C LYS A 498 -8.70 39.68 -47.52
N GLY A 499 -7.73 39.56 -46.62
CA GLY A 499 -7.91 39.96 -45.23
C GLY A 499 -6.70 39.65 -44.36
N PRO A 500 -6.81 39.88 -43.05
CA PRO A 500 -5.70 39.70 -42.14
C PRO A 500 -5.37 38.21 -41.97
N LEU A 501 -4.08 37.90 -42.01
CA LEU A 501 -3.52 36.67 -41.47
C LEU A 501 -3.24 36.89 -39.98
N VAL A 502 -3.89 36.13 -39.10
CA VAL A 502 -3.80 36.35 -37.65
C VAL A 502 -3.35 35.08 -36.96
N VAL A 503 -2.30 35.17 -36.14
CA VAL A 503 -1.88 34.10 -35.22
C VAL A 503 -2.48 34.38 -33.85
N ARG A 504 -3.12 33.41 -33.21
CA ARG A 504 -3.72 33.59 -31.88
C ARG A 504 -3.32 32.51 -30.90
N ARG A 505 -3.20 32.91 -29.64
CA ARG A 505 -3.01 32.04 -28.47
C ARG A 505 -4.17 32.23 -27.50
N GLY A 506 -4.81 31.14 -27.11
CA GLY A 506 -6.01 31.13 -26.28
C GLY A 506 -5.75 30.53 -24.91
N SER A 507 -6.27 31.15 -23.87
CA SER A 507 -6.29 30.59 -22.53
C SER A 507 -7.51 31.03 -21.73
N TRP A 508 -7.66 30.47 -20.54
CA TRP A 508 -8.72 30.72 -19.59
C TRP A 508 -8.13 31.01 -18.22
N ASP A 509 -8.91 31.66 -17.36
CA ASP A 509 -8.60 31.76 -15.94
C ASP A 509 -9.53 30.82 -15.15
N LEU A 510 -9.07 30.36 -13.98
CA LEU A 510 -9.96 29.68 -13.03
C LEU A 510 -10.95 30.67 -12.43
N LEU A 511 -12.15 30.20 -12.12
CA LEU A 511 -13.15 30.97 -11.38
C LEU A 511 -12.67 31.18 -9.93
N PRO A 512 -13.18 32.21 -9.22
CA PRO A 512 -12.77 32.51 -7.84
C PRO A 512 -12.98 31.35 -6.85
N ASP A 513 -13.91 30.45 -7.14
CA ASP A 513 -14.17 29.23 -6.36
C ASP A 513 -13.21 28.06 -6.69
N GLY A 514 -12.24 28.30 -7.57
CA GLY A 514 -11.28 27.31 -8.06
C GLY A 514 -11.87 26.31 -9.05
N SER A 515 -13.10 26.51 -9.53
CA SER A 515 -13.64 25.70 -10.64
C SER A 515 -13.14 26.21 -11.98
N CYS A 516 -13.06 25.32 -12.96
CA CYS A 516 -12.74 25.68 -14.33
C CYS A 516 -14.04 25.96 -15.09
N CYS A 517 -14.15 27.01 -15.91
CA CYS A 517 -13.22 28.11 -16.15
C CYS A 517 -14.01 29.36 -16.60
N THR A 518 -13.38 30.54 -16.62
CA THR A 518 -13.94 31.73 -17.31
C THR A 518 -14.14 31.43 -18.81
N PRO A 519 -14.84 32.26 -19.59
CA PRO A 519 -14.81 32.16 -21.06
C PRO A 519 -13.39 32.28 -21.62
N LYS A 520 -13.10 31.60 -22.74
CA LYS A 520 -11.79 31.66 -23.42
C LYS A 520 -11.48 33.09 -23.86
N ARG A 521 -10.23 33.50 -23.65
CA ARG A 521 -9.70 34.78 -24.13
C ARG A 521 -8.47 34.55 -25.00
N TRP A 522 -8.25 35.47 -25.93
CA TRP A 522 -7.23 35.34 -26.97
C TRP A 522 -6.24 36.50 -26.95
N VAL A 523 -4.96 36.18 -27.12
CA VAL A 523 -3.93 37.12 -27.58
C VAL A 523 -3.79 36.91 -29.08
N SER A 524 -3.94 37.98 -29.85
CA SER A 524 -3.93 37.96 -31.32
C SER A 524 -2.77 38.78 -31.86
N VAL A 525 -2.09 38.27 -32.89
CA VAL A 525 -1.03 38.95 -33.62
C VAL A 525 -1.40 38.95 -35.10
N VAL A 526 -1.51 40.13 -35.68
CA VAL A 526 -1.75 40.27 -37.13
C VAL A 526 -0.39 40.15 -37.82
N ALA A 527 -0.23 39.10 -38.63
CA ALA A 527 0.97 38.87 -39.44
C ALA A 527 1.05 39.88 -40.60
N GLY A 528 -0.09 40.19 -41.22
CA GLY A 528 -0.20 41.09 -42.35
C GLY A 528 -1.45 40.78 -43.17
N GLU A 529 -1.57 41.41 -44.35
CA GLU A 529 -2.62 41.12 -45.31
C GLU A 529 -2.27 39.89 -46.14
N PHE A 530 -3.21 38.95 -46.28
CA PHE A 530 -3.04 37.74 -47.07
C PHE A 530 -4.14 37.63 -48.12
N THR A 531 -3.76 37.19 -49.33
CA THR A 531 -4.71 36.97 -50.43
C THR A 531 -4.86 35.49 -50.75
N ILE A 532 -6.04 34.93 -50.54
CA ILE A 532 -6.37 33.57 -50.98
C ILE A 532 -6.63 33.62 -52.49
N GLN A 533 -5.81 32.92 -53.26
CA GLN A 533 -5.96 32.89 -54.71
C GLN A 533 -7.15 32.01 -55.11
N PRO A 534 -7.95 32.41 -56.11
CA PRO A 534 -9.03 31.60 -56.66
C PRO A 534 -8.51 30.48 -57.57
N LYS A 535 -7.41 29.83 -57.20
CA LYS A 535 -6.78 28.78 -57.99
C LYS A 535 -7.50 27.46 -57.74
N GLY A 536 -8.07 26.87 -58.79
CA GLY A 536 -8.96 25.71 -58.69
C GLY A 536 -10.42 26.05 -58.35
N LEU A 537 -10.78 27.34 -58.32
CA LEU A 537 -12.18 27.75 -58.34
C LEU A 537 -12.67 27.80 -59.80
N PRO A 538 -13.94 27.47 -60.04
CA PRO A 538 -14.48 27.60 -61.38
C PRO A 538 -14.52 29.05 -61.84
N ASP A 539 -14.26 29.30 -63.13
CA ASP A 539 -14.32 30.64 -63.72
C ASP A 539 -15.78 31.16 -63.83
N GLN A 540 -15.95 32.41 -64.24
CA GLN A 540 -17.28 33.00 -64.50
C GLN A 540 -18.12 32.22 -65.53
N GLY A 541 -17.47 31.37 -66.35
CA GLY A 541 -18.11 30.52 -67.36
C GLY A 541 -18.58 29.17 -66.82
N TYR A 542 -18.15 28.74 -65.62
CA TYR A 542 -18.46 27.43 -65.05
C TYR A 542 -19.96 27.13 -64.92
N TYR A 543 -20.77 28.14 -64.62
CA TYR A 543 -22.22 28.00 -64.53
C TYR A 543 -22.92 28.18 -65.88
N ASN A 544 -22.18 28.54 -66.94
CA ASN A 544 -22.68 28.88 -68.26
C ASN A 544 -22.34 27.83 -69.35
N ASP A 545 -21.49 26.84 -69.07
CA ASP A 545 -21.11 25.79 -70.03
C ASP A 545 -21.63 24.38 -69.61
N PRO A 546 -22.61 23.79 -70.33
CA PRO A 546 -23.18 22.48 -70.03
C PRO A 546 -22.41 21.30 -70.66
N GLY A 547 -21.18 21.49 -71.13
CA GLY A 547 -20.43 20.46 -71.88
C GLY A 547 -20.00 19.21 -71.07
N PRO A 548 -19.71 18.06 -71.74
CA PRO A 548 -19.56 16.75 -71.10
C PRO A 548 -18.16 16.45 -70.50
N GLY A 549 -17.26 17.44 -70.42
CA GLY A 549 -15.89 17.26 -69.90
C GLY A 549 -15.74 17.67 -68.44
N ARG A 550 -16.69 17.27 -67.60
CA ARG A 550 -16.98 17.87 -66.28
C ARG A 550 -16.19 17.30 -65.08
N ASP A 551 -15.16 16.48 -65.32
CA ASP A 551 -14.39 15.77 -64.29
C ASP A 551 -12.99 16.36 -64.04
#